data_AF-A0A8S1NX99-F1
#
_entry.id   AF-A0A8S1NX99-F1
#
_cell.length_a   1.000
_cell.length_b   1.000
_cell.length_c   1.000
_cell.angle_alpha   90.00
_cell.angle_beta   90.00
_cell.angle_gamma   90.00
#
_symmetry.space_group_name_H-M   'P 1'
#
loop_
_entity.id
_entity.type
_entity.pdbx_description
1 polymer ?
#
loop_
_entity_poly.entity_id
_entity_poly.type
_entity_poly.pdbx_seq_one_letter_code
_entity_poly.pdbx_strand_id
1 'polypeptide(L)'
;MFKYFNKEKEKKKSLVIQKIMSVEEFFNRGEYEISSDIWKMNSTQLEETINKQEKFIKHLQTLYSQQLEFIENDRIKQDDNMRKLKNHLEELEIKNESNVQQKELIEQQYKEIYLKFQPKEHKDFQIQTEGNNQHEEELNRLRNQCEKMCDEIQRLQEENDDVSVALETEKKHKSSLQNQNNQKIQQLEQQIHQLQLEHNKELEILQITLTNNFQVDVNSKTKELESKVLQEKIKCDQKYKDCQRLEDEIRELKLHLEQQTTKYEQREGKLQLLEQKRTRDKNTILKLQSDLQSSKQHLQEQNIKLINEISKANNELQDLKLKLEVLEQQQNIKEQVVDQFEIQEKQLRIQQLELTIYEQQNVINMLEKKIDQVESQSIIKISELEKIIEQLNIKRENAKKEISELSLRLQNVHSDLNSSTSSKHQAKSSNIGHSKQKFLLFPTLKQMLNDVRKKEDSSYKLYMQAIVTEFKNQKEIIALESALNDVSRMTQDILDLLEEMGLI
;
A
#
# COMPACT_ATOMS: atom_id res chain seq x y z
N MET A 1 -48.44 15.03 17.06
CA MET A 1 -46.99 15.09 17.41
C MET A 1 -46.36 16.13 16.48
N PHE A 2 -46.00 17.33 16.96
CA PHE A 2 -44.69 17.68 17.53
C PHE A 2 -43.55 17.50 16.50
N LYS A 3 -43.18 18.55 15.75
CA LYS A 3 -42.36 19.73 16.16
C LYS A 3 -40.85 19.44 16.40
N TYR A 4 -40.16 18.78 15.46
CA TYR A 4 -38.68 18.72 15.48
C TYR A 4 -37.94 19.00 14.16
N PHE A 5 -38.64 19.36 13.08
CA PHE A 5 -38.02 19.55 11.75
C PHE A 5 -37.50 20.96 11.42
N ASN A 6 -37.47 21.89 12.39
CA ASN A 6 -36.99 23.26 12.16
C ASN A 6 -36.35 23.87 13.41
N LYS A 7 -35.11 23.47 13.74
CA LYS A 7 -34.22 24.20 14.67
C LYS A 7 -32.75 23.76 14.59
N GLU A 8 -32.08 24.01 13.44
CA GLU A 8 -30.66 24.43 13.39
C GLU A 8 -30.20 24.82 11.96
N LYS A 9 -30.78 25.90 11.43
CA LYS A 9 -29.93 26.87 10.72
C LYS A 9 -29.24 27.76 11.77
N GLU A 10 -28.13 28.36 11.39
CA GLU A 10 -27.37 29.34 12.19
C GLU A 10 -26.63 28.81 13.44
N LYS A 11 -25.72 27.85 13.22
CA LYS A 11 -24.42 27.88 13.90
C LYS A 11 -23.31 28.04 12.87
N LYS A 12 -22.96 29.29 12.54
CA LYS A 12 -21.64 29.63 11.97
C LYS A 12 -20.56 29.42 13.04
N LYS A 13 -20.30 28.17 13.42
CA LYS A 13 -19.04 27.80 14.03
C LYS A 13 -18.06 27.50 12.90
N SER A 14 -16.83 27.96 13.06
CA SER A 14 -15.74 27.57 12.17
C SER A 14 -15.66 26.05 12.13
N LEU A 15 -15.75 25.47 10.93
CA LEU A 15 -15.26 24.13 10.67
C LEU A 15 -13.74 24.20 10.72
N VAL A 16 -13.21 24.24 11.95
CA VAL A 16 -11.91 23.66 12.27
C VAL A 16 -11.94 22.28 11.62
N ILE A 17 -11.02 22.04 10.70
CA ILE A 17 -10.90 20.75 10.04
C ILE A 17 -10.49 19.74 11.12
N GLN A 18 -11.47 19.09 11.72
CA GLN A 18 -11.24 17.87 12.48
C GLN A 18 -10.61 16.91 11.50
N LYS A 19 -9.31 16.69 11.69
CA LYS A 19 -8.46 15.87 10.84
C LYS A 19 -9.16 14.52 10.66
N ILE A 20 -9.71 14.26 9.47
CA ILE A 20 -10.42 13.00 9.20
C ILE A 20 -9.34 11.92 9.20
N MET A 21 -9.23 11.26 10.35
CA MET A 21 -8.14 10.35 10.67
C MET A 21 -8.14 9.23 9.64
N SER A 22 -7.01 9.06 8.94
CA SER A 22 -6.95 8.04 7.88
C SER A 22 -7.09 6.64 8.47
N VAL A 23 -7.48 5.66 7.64
CA VAL A 23 -7.53 4.25 8.05
C VAL A 23 -6.14 3.77 8.51
N GLU A 24 -5.07 4.32 7.94
CA GLU A 24 -3.69 4.07 8.35
C GLU A 24 -3.37 4.75 9.71
N GLU A 25 -3.84 5.99 9.97
CA GLU A 25 -3.75 6.63 11.30
C GLU A 25 -4.62 5.95 12.37
N PHE A 26 -5.67 5.22 11.97
CA PHE A 26 -6.50 4.41 12.87
C PHE A 26 -5.78 3.13 13.30
N PHE A 27 -5.28 2.32 12.35
CA PHE A 27 -4.58 1.07 12.66
C PHE A 27 -3.20 1.27 13.31
N ASN A 28 -2.48 2.35 12.99
CA ASN A 28 -1.15 2.62 13.55
C ASN A 28 -1.13 2.97 15.06
N ARG A 29 -2.27 3.05 15.74
CA ARG A 29 -2.33 3.34 17.19
C ARG A 29 -2.02 2.14 18.08
N GLY A 30 -2.09 0.91 17.56
CA GLY A 30 -1.87 -0.32 18.35
C GLY A 30 -3.00 -0.70 19.34
N GLU A 31 -3.93 0.20 19.62
CA GLU A 31 -5.05 0.03 20.58
C GLU A 31 -6.22 -0.82 20.03
N TYR A 32 -5.97 -1.90 19.28
CA TYR A 32 -7.02 -2.84 18.85
C TYR A 32 -6.54 -4.29 18.75
N GLU A 33 -6.68 -5.02 19.85
CA GLU A 33 -6.93 -6.46 19.77
C GLU A 33 -8.36 -6.66 19.22
N ILE A 34 -8.48 -7.10 17.96
CA ILE A 34 -9.77 -7.55 17.43
C ILE A 34 -10.11 -8.87 18.15
N SER A 35 -11.00 -8.79 19.14
CA SER A 35 -11.35 -9.95 19.97
C SER A 35 -11.77 -11.16 19.13
N SER A 36 -11.46 -12.36 19.63
CA SER A 36 -11.75 -13.63 18.96
C SER A 36 -13.22 -13.75 18.53
N ASP A 37 -14.13 -13.15 19.30
CA ASP A 37 -15.57 -13.24 19.05
C ASP A 37 -16.05 -12.33 17.91
N ILE A 38 -15.36 -11.21 17.62
CA ILE A 38 -15.59 -10.43 16.40
C ILE A 38 -15.16 -11.23 15.16
N TRP A 39 -14.02 -11.94 15.23
CA TRP A 39 -13.58 -12.83 14.17
C TRP A 39 -14.54 -14.01 13.94
N LYS A 40 -15.03 -14.65 15.01
CA LYS A 40 -16.07 -15.68 14.91
C LYS A 40 -17.35 -15.13 14.28
N MET A 41 -17.85 -13.99 14.76
CA MET A 41 -19.08 -13.38 14.23
C MET A 41 -18.97 -13.06 12.73
N ASN A 42 -17.83 -12.49 12.30
CA ASN A 42 -17.57 -12.25 10.88
C ASN A 42 -17.49 -13.56 10.07
N SER A 43 -16.87 -14.62 10.63
CA SER A 43 -16.82 -15.95 10.00
C SER A 43 -18.21 -16.54 9.82
N THR A 44 -19.04 -16.54 10.86
CA THR A 44 -20.41 -17.08 10.80
C THR A 44 -21.29 -16.28 9.83
N GLN A 45 -21.14 -14.95 9.78
CA GLN A 45 -21.84 -14.11 8.78
C GLN A 45 -21.38 -14.43 7.34
N LEU A 46 -20.11 -14.79 7.15
CA LEU A 46 -19.60 -15.24 5.85
C LEU A 46 -20.17 -16.61 5.47
N GLU A 47 -20.16 -17.58 6.38
CA GLU A 47 -20.76 -18.92 6.18
C GLU A 47 -22.26 -18.87 5.92
N GLU A 48 -23.01 -18.00 6.61
CA GLU A 48 -24.42 -17.74 6.32
C GLU A 48 -24.61 -17.17 4.91
N THR A 49 -23.73 -16.26 4.48
CA THR A 49 -23.80 -15.62 3.16
C THR A 49 -23.50 -16.64 2.05
N ILE A 50 -22.49 -17.49 2.25
CA ILE A 50 -22.16 -18.62 1.35
C ILE A 50 -23.34 -19.59 1.27
N ASN A 51 -23.91 -20.02 2.40
CA ASN A 51 -25.10 -20.89 2.45
C ASN A 51 -26.32 -20.30 1.71
N LYS A 52 -26.52 -18.97 1.79
CA LYS A 52 -27.59 -18.27 1.06
C LYS A 52 -27.31 -18.26 -0.46
N GLN A 53 -26.05 -18.06 -0.86
CA GLN A 53 -25.63 -18.12 -2.26
C GLN A 53 -25.73 -19.54 -2.84
N GLU A 54 -25.31 -20.58 -2.13
CA GLU A 54 -25.44 -21.97 -2.58
C GLU A 54 -26.91 -22.38 -2.79
N LYS A 55 -27.81 -21.97 -1.89
CA LYS A 55 -29.26 -22.20 -2.04
C LYS A 55 -29.82 -21.48 -3.27
N PHE A 56 -29.37 -20.25 -3.53
CA PHE A 56 -29.76 -19.49 -4.72
C PHE A 56 -29.22 -20.14 -6.02
N ILE A 57 -27.98 -20.62 -6.03
CA ILE A 57 -27.39 -21.34 -7.17
C ILE A 57 -28.17 -22.64 -7.45
N LYS A 58 -28.50 -23.44 -6.43
CA LYS A 58 -29.34 -24.64 -6.59
C LYS A 58 -30.74 -24.32 -7.12
N HIS A 59 -31.33 -23.20 -6.71
CA HIS A 59 -32.61 -22.74 -7.25
C HIS A 59 -32.51 -22.36 -8.74
N LEU A 60 -31.48 -21.60 -9.14
CA LEU A 60 -31.22 -21.27 -10.55
C LEU A 60 -30.97 -22.51 -11.41
N GLN A 61 -30.21 -23.49 -10.91
CA GLN A 61 -29.99 -24.78 -11.57
C GLN A 61 -31.31 -25.53 -11.78
N THR A 62 -32.20 -25.53 -10.78
CA THR A 62 -33.52 -26.17 -10.86
C THR A 62 -34.41 -25.50 -11.92
N LEU A 63 -34.45 -24.16 -11.94
CA LEU A 63 -35.19 -23.39 -12.96
C LEU A 63 -34.65 -23.62 -14.37
N TYR A 64 -33.32 -23.74 -14.53
CA TYR A 64 -32.70 -24.00 -15.81
C TYR A 64 -33.03 -25.40 -16.35
N SER A 65 -33.00 -26.43 -15.49
CA SER A 65 -33.48 -27.78 -15.86
C SER A 65 -34.96 -27.78 -16.26
N GLN A 66 -35.81 -27.05 -15.53
CA GLN A 66 -37.25 -26.93 -15.87
C GLN A 66 -37.48 -26.20 -17.21
N GLN A 67 -36.67 -25.20 -17.56
CA GLN A 67 -36.74 -24.57 -18.88
C GLN A 67 -36.30 -25.51 -20.02
N LEU A 68 -35.24 -26.29 -19.83
CA LEU A 68 -34.80 -27.29 -20.81
C LEU A 68 -35.88 -28.35 -21.03
N GLU A 69 -36.44 -28.90 -19.95
CA GLU A 69 -37.53 -29.89 -20.00
C GLU A 69 -38.79 -29.32 -20.66
N PHE A 70 -39.13 -28.05 -20.43
CA PHE A 70 -40.23 -27.38 -21.13
C PHE A 70 -39.98 -27.25 -22.63
N ILE A 71 -38.78 -26.79 -23.04
CA ILE A 71 -38.39 -26.62 -24.45
C ILE A 71 -38.39 -27.97 -25.18
N GLU A 72 -37.87 -29.02 -24.56
CA GLU A 72 -37.86 -30.37 -25.14
C GLU A 72 -39.27 -30.94 -25.29
N ASN A 73 -40.14 -30.77 -24.29
CA ASN A 73 -41.55 -31.17 -24.38
C ASN A 73 -42.32 -30.39 -25.46
N ASP A 74 -42.05 -29.09 -25.65
CA ASP A 74 -42.73 -28.31 -26.69
C ASP A 74 -42.23 -28.63 -28.09
N ARG A 75 -40.93 -28.92 -28.24
CA ARG A 75 -40.37 -29.49 -29.47
C ARG A 75 -41.03 -30.84 -29.82
N ILE A 76 -41.18 -31.74 -28.86
CA ILE A 76 -41.85 -33.04 -29.08
C ILE A 76 -43.28 -32.84 -29.58
N LYS A 77 -44.03 -31.87 -29.05
CA LYS A 77 -45.37 -31.53 -29.58
C LYS A 77 -45.32 -30.97 -31.00
N GLN A 78 -44.32 -30.17 -31.36
CA GLN A 78 -44.16 -29.68 -32.74
C GLN A 78 -43.87 -30.82 -33.70
N ASP A 79 -42.91 -31.71 -33.38
CA ASP A 79 -42.58 -32.88 -34.20
C ASP A 79 -43.82 -33.80 -34.38
N ASP A 80 -44.61 -34.00 -33.32
CA ASP A 80 -45.83 -34.83 -33.37
C ASP A 80 -47.00 -34.16 -34.11
N ASN A 81 -47.12 -32.83 -34.07
CA ASN A 81 -48.06 -32.06 -34.90
C ASN A 81 -47.65 -32.06 -36.38
N MET A 82 -46.36 -31.95 -36.68
CA MET A 82 -45.83 -32.05 -38.05
C MET A 82 -46.07 -33.46 -38.64
N ARG A 83 -45.92 -34.52 -37.83
CA ARG A 83 -46.31 -35.88 -38.22
C ARG A 83 -47.80 -35.97 -38.55
N LYS A 84 -48.69 -35.45 -37.71
CA LYS A 84 -50.15 -35.44 -37.96
C LYS A 84 -50.51 -34.67 -39.23
N LEU A 85 -49.89 -33.51 -39.46
CA LEU A 85 -50.08 -32.72 -40.67
C LEU A 85 -49.62 -33.48 -41.93
N LYS A 86 -48.47 -34.15 -41.87
CA LYS A 86 -47.98 -34.97 -43.00
C LYS A 86 -48.96 -36.09 -43.33
N ASN A 87 -49.39 -36.87 -42.33
CA ASN A 87 -50.35 -37.96 -42.53
C ASN A 87 -51.67 -37.45 -43.16
N HIS A 88 -52.14 -36.27 -42.74
CA HIS A 88 -53.38 -35.70 -43.30
C HIS A 88 -53.21 -35.19 -44.75
N LEU A 89 -52.03 -34.70 -45.13
CA LEU A 89 -51.72 -34.38 -46.53
C LEU A 89 -51.71 -35.66 -47.39
N GLU A 90 -51.09 -36.73 -46.90
CA GLU A 90 -51.04 -38.04 -47.56
C GLU A 90 -52.46 -38.65 -47.75
N GLU A 91 -53.35 -38.51 -46.74
CA GLU A 91 -54.78 -38.84 -46.88
C GLU A 91 -55.52 -38.00 -47.94
N LEU A 92 -55.15 -36.73 -48.11
CA LEU A 92 -55.78 -35.82 -49.07
C LEU A 92 -55.29 -36.08 -50.50
N GLU A 93 -54.01 -36.42 -50.68
CA GLU A 93 -53.44 -36.84 -51.96
C GLU A 93 -54.13 -38.12 -52.47
N ILE A 94 -54.26 -39.15 -51.63
CA ILE A 94 -54.98 -40.40 -51.97
C ILE A 94 -56.46 -40.13 -52.34
N LYS A 95 -57.15 -39.24 -51.63
CA LYS A 95 -58.53 -38.84 -51.97
C LYS A 95 -58.61 -38.07 -53.29
N ASN A 96 -57.61 -37.25 -53.60
CA ASN A 96 -57.55 -36.50 -54.84
C ASN A 96 -57.34 -37.43 -56.06
N GLU A 97 -56.44 -38.41 -55.96
CA GLU A 97 -56.26 -39.44 -57.00
C GLU A 97 -57.55 -40.24 -57.24
N SER A 98 -58.26 -40.64 -56.18
CA SER A 98 -59.55 -41.34 -56.30
C SER A 98 -60.62 -40.49 -56.98
N ASN A 99 -60.69 -39.19 -56.68
CA ASN A 99 -61.63 -38.26 -57.33
C ASN A 99 -61.33 -38.07 -58.84
N VAL A 100 -60.04 -38.05 -59.24
CA VAL A 100 -59.64 -37.99 -60.65
C VAL A 100 -60.13 -39.24 -61.40
N GLN A 101 -59.90 -40.43 -60.84
CA GLN A 101 -60.35 -41.70 -61.43
C GLN A 101 -61.88 -41.77 -61.59
N GLN A 102 -62.64 -41.25 -60.62
CA GLN A 102 -64.11 -41.17 -60.73
C GLN A 102 -64.57 -40.22 -61.84
N LYS A 103 -63.89 -39.08 -62.04
CA LYS A 103 -64.21 -38.13 -63.11
C LYS A 103 -64.02 -38.74 -64.50
N GLU A 104 -62.91 -39.47 -64.71
CA GLU A 104 -62.63 -40.13 -65.99
C GLU A 104 -63.68 -41.19 -66.35
N LEU A 105 -64.17 -41.94 -65.35
CA LEU A 105 -65.24 -42.93 -65.54
C LEU A 105 -66.56 -42.29 -66.01
N ILE A 106 -66.95 -41.16 -65.41
CA ILE A 106 -68.18 -40.43 -65.78
C ILE A 106 -68.10 -39.87 -67.20
N GLU A 107 -66.93 -39.34 -67.61
CA GLU A 107 -66.71 -38.82 -68.97
C GLU A 107 -66.73 -39.91 -70.06
N GLN A 108 -66.44 -41.17 -69.71
CA GLN A 108 -66.62 -42.31 -70.61
C GLN A 108 -68.10 -42.68 -70.77
N GLN A 109 -68.84 -42.80 -69.66
CA GLN A 109 -70.28 -43.14 -69.66
C GLN A 109 -71.11 -42.14 -70.47
N TYR A 110 -70.80 -40.84 -70.39
CA TYR A 110 -71.54 -39.80 -71.12
C TYR A 110 -71.42 -39.92 -72.65
N LYS A 111 -70.30 -40.47 -73.16
CA LYS A 111 -70.07 -40.65 -74.61
C LYS A 111 -70.91 -41.78 -75.20
N GLU A 112 -71.19 -42.83 -74.45
CA GLU A 112 -72.02 -43.96 -74.92
C GLU A 112 -73.50 -43.61 -75.09
N ILE A 113 -74.01 -42.69 -74.26
CA ILE A 113 -75.41 -42.26 -74.29
C ILE A 113 -75.72 -41.45 -75.54
N TYR A 114 -74.81 -40.56 -75.94
CA TYR A 114 -75.00 -39.61 -77.05
C TYR A 114 -75.16 -40.29 -78.43
N LEU A 115 -74.68 -41.53 -78.58
CA LEU A 115 -74.71 -42.29 -79.85
C LEU A 115 -76.07 -42.96 -80.17
N LYS A 116 -77.10 -42.82 -79.33
CA LYS A 116 -78.32 -43.66 -79.40
C LYS A 116 -79.60 -43.00 -79.96
N PHE A 117 -79.58 -41.74 -80.42
CA PHE A 117 -80.81 -41.01 -80.79
C PHE A 117 -80.79 -40.29 -82.17
N GLN A 118 -81.54 -40.81 -83.17
CA GLN A 118 -81.98 -40.10 -84.39
C GLN A 118 -83.31 -40.69 -84.98
N PRO A 119 -84.27 -39.91 -85.57
CA PRO A 119 -85.61 -40.37 -86.04
C PRO A 119 -85.88 -40.32 -87.58
N LYS A 120 -87.12 -40.63 -88.04
CA LYS A 120 -87.65 -40.66 -89.45
C LYS A 120 -89.18 -40.32 -89.56
N GLU A 121 -89.76 -40.08 -90.77
CA GLU A 121 -91.13 -39.50 -91.03
C GLU A 121 -91.93 -40.09 -92.26
N HIS A 122 -93.26 -39.84 -92.43
CA HIS A 122 -94.07 -39.80 -93.73
C HIS A 122 -95.65 -39.53 -93.65
N LYS A 123 -96.22 -38.62 -94.51
CA LYS A 123 -97.43 -38.62 -95.46
C LYS A 123 -98.91 -39.04 -95.07
N ASP A 124 -100.08 -38.75 -95.75
CA ASP A 124 -100.60 -37.81 -96.84
C ASP A 124 -102.19 -37.79 -97.08
N PHE A 125 -102.83 -36.62 -97.36
CA PHE A 125 -103.87 -36.13 -98.38
C PHE A 125 -105.25 -36.77 -98.86
N GLN A 126 -106.29 -35.89 -99.09
CA GLN A 126 -107.39 -35.70 -100.16
C GLN A 126 -108.43 -36.78 -100.70
N ILE A 127 -109.51 -36.54 -101.53
CA ILE A 127 -110.62 -35.51 -101.74
C ILE A 127 -111.67 -35.84 -102.91
N GLN A 128 -112.77 -35.06 -103.12
CA GLN A 128 -113.65 -34.79 -104.35
C GLN A 128 -115.17 -35.26 -104.48
N THR A 129 -115.90 -34.96 -105.61
CA THR A 129 -117.36 -34.56 -105.70
C THR A 129 -118.11 -34.70 -107.11
N GLU A 130 -119.44 -34.38 -107.18
CA GLU A 130 -120.38 -34.06 -108.36
C GLU A 130 -121.01 -35.19 -109.26
N GLY A 131 -122.14 -35.07 -110.03
CA GLY A 131 -123.28 -34.09 -110.18
C GLY A 131 -124.25 -34.24 -111.43
N ASN A 132 -125.57 -33.86 -111.33
CA ASN A 132 -126.65 -33.61 -112.39
C ASN A 132 -127.22 -34.82 -113.24
N ASN A 133 -128.26 -34.83 -114.14
CA ASN A 133 -129.28 -33.94 -114.84
C ASN A 133 -130.38 -34.84 -115.59
N GLN A 134 -131.53 -34.54 -116.30
CA GLN A 134 -132.53 -33.43 -116.57
C GLN A 134 -133.93 -33.94 -117.12
N HIS A 135 -134.68 -33.28 -118.08
CA HIS A 135 -136.12 -33.56 -118.48
C HIS A 135 -136.56 -33.33 -119.99
N GLU A 136 -137.83 -33.67 -120.38
CA GLU A 136 -138.61 -33.17 -121.59
C GLU A 136 -140.06 -32.70 -121.22
N GLU A 137 -140.61 -31.67 -121.91
CA GLU A 137 -141.35 -30.59 -121.24
C GLU A 137 -142.24 -29.65 -122.13
N GLU A 138 -143.59 -29.61 -122.04
CA GLU A 138 -144.38 -28.39 -122.40
C GLU A 138 -145.83 -28.34 -121.83
N LEU A 139 -146.76 -29.21 -122.24
CA LEU A 139 -148.07 -29.32 -121.56
C LEU A 139 -147.95 -30.05 -120.22
N ASN A 140 -146.98 -30.96 -120.14
CA ASN A 140 -146.39 -31.35 -118.86
C ASN A 140 -145.69 -30.18 -118.14
N ARG A 141 -145.16 -29.10 -118.78
CA ARG A 141 -144.65 -27.96 -117.99
C ARG A 141 -145.75 -27.31 -117.19
N LEU A 142 -146.97 -27.13 -117.71
CA LEU A 142 -148.03 -26.48 -116.95
C LEU A 142 -148.71 -27.42 -115.94
N ARG A 143 -148.99 -28.68 -116.32
CA ARG A 143 -149.55 -29.63 -115.34
C ARG A 143 -148.51 -30.00 -114.29
N ASN A 144 -147.30 -30.37 -114.69
CA ASN A 144 -146.17 -30.53 -113.79
C ASN A 144 -145.63 -29.20 -113.25
N GLN A 145 -146.18 -28.00 -113.55
CA GLN A 145 -145.88 -26.80 -112.76
C GLN A 145 -146.77 -26.78 -111.52
N CYS A 146 -148.05 -27.11 -111.66
CA CYS A 146 -148.92 -27.31 -110.51
C CYS A 146 -148.51 -28.55 -109.70
N GLU A 147 -148.16 -29.66 -110.37
CA GLU A 147 -147.68 -30.90 -109.75
C GLU A 147 -146.30 -30.68 -109.12
N LYS A 148 -145.27 -30.18 -109.85
CA LYS A 148 -143.99 -29.83 -109.22
C LYS A 148 -144.15 -28.78 -108.13
N MET A 149 -145.09 -27.84 -108.20
CA MET A 149 -145.31 -26.89 -107.10
C MET A 149 -145.95 -27.56 -105.88
N CYS A 150 -146.81 -28.58 -106.06
CA CYS A 150 -147.25 -29.43 -104.95
C CYS A 150 -146.10 -30.30 -104.42
N ASP A 151 -145.29 -30.90 -105.30
CA ASP A 151 -144.10 -31.70 -104.94
C ASP A 151 -142.99 -30.84 -104.30
N GLU A 152 -142.91 -29.56 -104.64
CA GLU A 152 -141.98 -28.58 -104.06
C GLU A 152 -142.52 -28.07 -102.72
N ILE A 153 -143.82 -27.82 -102.59
CA ILE A 153 -144.45 -27.53 -101.29
C ILE A 153 -144.30 -28.74 -100.36
N GLN A 154 -144.48 -29.96 -100.86
CA GLN A 154 -144.29 -31.18 -100.08
C GLN A 154 -142.80 -31.41 -99.76
N ARG A 155 -141.87 -31.24 -100.70
CA ARG A 155 -140.43 -31.28 -100.37
C ARG A 155 -140.01 -30.19 -99.39
N LEU A 156 -140.55 -28.99 -99.49
CA LEU A 156 -140.28 -27.91 -98.52
C LEU A 156 -140.92 -28.18 -97.15
N GLN A 157 -141.99 -28.97 -97.08
CA GLN A 157 -142.54 -29.49 -95.82
C GLN A 157 -141.65 -30.60 -95.25
N GLU A 158 -141.26 -31.58 -96.06
CA GLU A 158 -140.35 -32.67 -95.69
C GLU A 158 -138.97 -32.13 -95.25
N GLU A 159 -138.37 -31.20 -95.99
CA GLU A 159 -137.13 -30.49 -95.62
C GLU A 159 -137.30 -29.68 -94.32
N ASN A 160 -138.45 -29.02 -94.10
CA ASN A 160 -138.70 -28.26 -92.88
C ASN A 160 -138.92 -29.17 -91.65
N ASP A 161 -139.52 -30.33 -91.83
CA ASP A 161 -139.66 -31.35 -90.79
C ASP A 161 -138.30 -32.00 -90.49
N ASP A 162 -137.49 -32.34 -91.50
CA ASP A 162 -136.11 -32.82 -91.34
C ASP A 162 -135.22 -31.77 -90.64
N VAL A 163 -135.31 -30.50 -91.02
CA VAL A 163 -134.63 -29.39 -90.33
C VAL A 163 -135.12 -29.23 -88.89
N SER A 164 -136.40 -29.47 -88.62
CA SER A 164 -136.94 -29.45 -87.25
C SER A 164 -136.40 -30.61 -86.39
N VAL A 165 -136.30 -31.82 -86.96
CA VAL A 165 -135.68 -32.99 -86.32
C VAL A 165 -134.19 -32.75 -86.09
N ALA A 166 -133.46 -32.24 -87.09
CA ALA A 166 -132.05 -31.88 -86.97
C ALA A 166 -131.83 -30.85 -85.84
N LEU A 167 -132.61 -29.77 -85.83
CA LEU A 167 -132.56 -28.75 -84.78
C LEU A 167 -132.86 -29.31 -83.39
N GLU A 168 -133.76 -30.29 -83.24
CA GLU A 168 -134.02 -30.92 -81.94
C GLU A 168 -132.92 -31.91 -81.51
N THR A 169 -132.32 -32.66 -82.45
CA THR A 169 -131.14 -33.47 -82.13
C THR A 169 -129.93 -32.61 -81.75
N GLU A 170 -129.72 -31.46 -82.40
CA GLU A 170 -128.65 -30.54 -82.02
C GLU A 170 -128.92 -29.86 -80.67
N LYS A 171 -130.16 -29.49 -80.35
CA LYS A 171 -130.55 -29.03 -78.99
C LYS A 171 -130.19 -30.09 -77.92
N LYS A 172 -130.47 -31.38 -78.19
CA LYS A 172 -130.12 -32.50 -77.30
C LYS A 172 -128.60 -32.68 -77.18
N HIS A 173 -127.87 -32.59 -78.29
CA HIS A 173 -126.40 -32.67 -78.31
C HIS A 173 -125.75 -31.51 -77.53
N LYS A 174 -126.22 -30.27 -77.73
CA LYS A 174 -125.77 -29.08 -77.00
C LYS A 174 -126.01 -29.20 -75.49
N SER A 175 -127.17 -29.72 -75.08
CA SER A 175 -127.48 -30.00 -73.68
C SER A 175 -126.52 -31.06 -73.09
N SER A 176 -126.23 -32.13 -73.84
CA SER A 176 -125.27 -33.16 -73.44
C SER A 176 -123.85 -32.59 -73.22
N LEU A 177 -123.34 -31.81 -74.19
CA LEU A 177 -122.04 -31.15 -74.10
C LEU A 177 -121.98 -30.14 -72.93
N GLN A 178 -123.05 -29.38 -72.70
CA GLN A 178 -123.13 -28.45 -71.57
C GLN A 178 -123.07 -29.19 -70.23
N ASN A 179 -123.75 -30.33 -70.10
CA ASN A 179 -123.67 -31.18 -68.90
C ASN A 179 -122.27 -31.80 -68.70
N GLN A 180 -121.62 -32.27 -69.77
CA GLN A 180 -120.24 -32.79 -69.69
C GLN A 180 -119.24 -31.70 -69.27
N ASN A 181 -119.36 -30.49 -69.82
CA ASN A 181 -118.51 -29.35 -69.43
C ASN A 181 -118.76 -28.96 -67.96
N ASN A 182 -120.01 -28.88 -67.50
CA ASN A 182 -120.33 -28.58 -66.11
C ASN A 182 -119.73 -29.62 -65.14
N GLN A 183 -119.84 -30.92 -65.46
CA GLN A 183 -119.22 -31.99 -64.66
C GLN A 183 -117.69 -31.87 -64.62
N LYS A 184 -117.07 -31.54 -65.75
CA LYS A 184 -115.60 -31.41 -65.83
C LYS A 184 -115.09 -30.16 -65.12
N ILE A 185 -115.85 -29.06 -65.12
CA ILE A 185 -115.56 -27.87 -64.31
C ILE A 185 -115.58 -28.24 -62.82
N GLN A 186 -116.63 -28.89 -62.33
CA GLN A 186 -116.74 -29.32 -60.92
C GLN A 186 -115.59 -30.24 -60.48
N GLN A 187 -115.14 -31.16 -61.36
CA GLN A 187 -113.98 -32.01 -61.09
C GLN A 187 -112.67 -31.22 -60.99
N LEU A 188 -112.46 -30.23 -61.87
CA LEU A 188 -111.28 -29.36 -61.84
C LEU A 188 -111.28 -28.43 -60.62
N GLU A 189 -112.43 -27.88 -60.25
CA GLU A 189 -112.59 -27.05 -59.04
C GLU A 189 -112.24 -27.85 -57.77
N GLN A 190 -112.69 -29.10 -57.66
CA GLN A 190 -112.34 -29.99 -56.56
C GLN A 190 -110.83 -30.30 -56.51
N GLN A 191 -110.21 -30.59 -57.66
CA GLN A 191 -108.76 -30.84 -57.75
C GLN A 191 -107.93 -29.60 -57.38
N ILE A 192 -108.32 -28.41 -57.85
CA ILE A 192 -107.67 -27.15 -57.50
C ILE A 192 -107.76 -26.89 -55.99
N HIS A 193 -108.94 -27.12 -55.38
CA HIS A 193 -109.11 -26.94 -53.95
C HIS A 193 -108.28 -27.93 -53.11
N GLN A 194 -108.19 -29.20 -53.54
CA GLN A 194 -107.33 -30.18 -52.87
C GLN A 194 -105.85 -29.79 -52.96
N LEU A 195 -105.36 -29.40 -54.14
CA LEU A 195 -103.96 -28.96 -54.32
C LEU A 195 -103.64 -27.71 -53.49
N GLN A 196 -104.57 -26.77 -53.35
CA GLN A 196 -104.43 -25.62 -52.45
C GLN A 196 -104.31 -26.04 -50.98
N LEU A 197 -105.12 -27.02 -50.53
CA LEU A 197 -105.06 -27.55 -49.16
C LEU A 197 -103.77 -28.34 -48.89
N GLU A 198 -103.22 -29.03 -49.88
CA GLU A 198 -101.94 -29.75 -49.77
C GLU A 198 -100.77 -28.75 -49.73
N HIS A 199 -100.73 -27.80 -50.66
CA HIS A 199 -99.68 -26.75 -50.69
C HIS A 199 -99.63 -25.91 -49.40
N ASN A 200 -100.79 -25.52 -48.85
CA ASN A 200 -100.84 -24.75 -47.60
C ASN A 200 -100.28 -25.54 -46.40
N LYS A 201 -100.51 -26.86 -46.34
CA LYS A 201 -99.93 -27.73 -45.29
C LYS A 201 -98.42 -27.85 -45.44
N GLU A 202 -97.90 -27.99 -46.65
CA GLU A 202 -96.45 -28.02 -46.89
C GLU A 202 -95.78 -26.71 -46.46
N LEU A 203 -96.38 -25.56 -46.79
CA LEU A 203 -95.90 -24.25 -46.35
C LEU A 203 -95.89 -24.12 -44.82
N GLU A 204 -96.96 -24.54 -44.14
CA GLU A 204 -97.04 -24.50 -42.67
C GLU A 204 -95.99 -25.41 -42.01
N ILE A 205 -95.81 -26.64 -42.52
CA ILE A 205 -94.79 -27.59 -42.05
C ILE A 205 -93.38 -27.00 -42.25
N LEU A 206 -93.09 -26.45 -43.43
CA LEU A 206 -91.80 -25.81 -43.72
C LEU A 206 -91.54 -24.59 -42.82
N GLN A 207 -92.56 -23.76 -42.57
CA GLN A 207 -92.45 -22.60 -41.69
C GLN A 207 -92.21 -23.01 -40.23
N ILE A 208 -92.88 -24.04 -39.73
CA ILE A 208 -92.67 -24.60 -38.39
C ILE A 208 -91.25 -25.19 -38.29
N THR A 209 -90.83 -26.02 -39.24
CA THR A 209 -89.49 -26.62 -39.27
C THR A 209 -88.39 -25.56 -39.28
N LEU A 210 -88.52 -24.55 -40.14
CA LEU A 210 -87.55 -23.46 -40.26
C LEU A 210 -87.50 -22.61 -38.97
N THR A 211 -88.66 -22.28 -38.38
CA THR A 211 -88.75 -21.56 -37.11
C THR A 211 -88.07 -22.34 -35.99
N ASN A 212 -88.35 -23.64 -35.85
CA ASN A 212 -87.75 -24.49 -34.82
C ASN A 212 -86.22 -24.59 -34.97
N ASN A 213 -85.72 -24.82 -36.18
CA ASN A 213 -84.28 -24.94 -36.45
C ASN A 213 -83.52 -23.64 -36.13
N PHE A 214 -84.07 -22.47 -36.51
CA PHE A 214 -83.48 -21.18 -36.13
C PHE A 214 -83.60 -20.90 -34.62
N GLN A 215 -84.75 -21.22 -34.01
CA GLN A 215 -85.03 -20.84 -32.63
C GLN A 215 -84.27 -21.70 -31.61
N VAL A 216 -84.04 -22.99 -31.89
CA VAL A 216 -83.36 -23.94 -30.99
C VAL A 216 -81.87 -24.01 -31.29
N ASP A 217 -81.49 -24.47 -32.49
CA ASP A 217 -80.09 -24.81 -32.77
C ASP A 217 -79.22 -23.59 -33.03
N VAL A 218 -79.66 -22.66 -33.90
CA VAL A 218 -78.85 -21.47 -34.24
C VAL A 218 -78.67 -20.57 -33.00
N ASN A 219 -79.73 -20.30 -32.25
CA ASN A 219 -79.64 -19.48 -31.04
C ASN A 219 -78.82 -20.10 -29.91
N SER A 220 -78.91 -21.43 -29.70
CA SER A 220 -78.09 -22.09 -28.69
C SER A 220 -76.62 -22.13 -29.09
N LYS A 221 -76.33 -22.39 -30.37
CA LYS A 221 -74.96 -22.38 -30.91
C LYS A 221 -74.32 -20.99 -30.85
N THR A 222 -75.07 -19.93 -31.18
CA THR A 222 -74.58 -18.54 -31.04
C THR A 222 -74.19 -18.24 -29.59
N LYS A 223 -75.04 -18.57 -28.61
CA LYS A 223 -74.74 -18.36 -27.17
C LYS A 223 -73.55 -19.19 -26.68
N GLU A 224 -73.40 -20.42 -27.16
CA GLU A 224 -72.22 -21.25 -26.88
C GLU A 224 -70.93 -20.59 -27.42
N LEU A 225 -70.98 -20.04 -28.64
CA LEU A 225 -69.85 -19.36 -29.27
C LEU A 225 -69.53 -18.03 -28.57
N GLU A 226 -70.54 -17.21 -28.23
CA GLU A 226 -70.37 -15.98 -27.43
C GLU A 226 -69.70 -16.27 -26.08
N SER A 227 -70.17 -17.31 -25.37
CA SER A 227 -69.56 -17.75 -24.11
C SER A 227 -68.10 -18.22 -24.29
N LYS A 228 -67.79 -18.94 -25.38
CA LYS A 228 -66.41 -19.38 -25.68
C LYS A 228 -65.51 -18.20 -26.04
N VAL A 229 -65.98 -17.25 -26.85
CA VAL A 229 -65.25 -16.02 -27.21
C VAL A 229 -64.97 -15.18 -25.97
N LEU A 230 -65.94 -15.05 -25.04
CA LEU A 230 -65.74 -14.35 -23.78
C LEU A 230 -64.69 -15.05 -22.89
N GLN A 231 -64.71 -16.38 -22.80
CA GLN A 231 -63.71 -17.15 -22.04
C GLN A 231 -62.30 -17.02 -22.64
N GLU A 232 -62.14 -17.11 -23.96
CA GLU A 232 -60.83 -16.91 -24.61
C GLU A 232 -60.37 -15.45 -24.49
N LYS A 233 -61.27 -14.46 -24.58
CA LYS A 233 -60.92 -13.07 -24.31
C LYS A 233 -60.35 -12.89 -22.90
N ILE A 234 -61.01 -13.44 -21.88
CA ILE A 234 -60.54 -13.37 -20.49
C ILE A 234 -59.15 -14.03 -20.33
N LYS A 235 -58.90 -15.16 -21.01
CA LYS A 235 -57.57 -15.81 -21.04
C LYS A 235 -56.51 -14.94 -21.73
N CYS A 236 -56.85 -14.28 -22.83
CA CYS A 236 -55.95 -13.35 -23.52
C CYS A 236 -55.66 -12.10 -22.69
N ASP A 237 -56.68 -11.48 -22.10
CA ASP A 237 -56.55 -10.31 -21.21
C ASP A 237 -55.69 -10.64 -19.97
N GLN A 238 -55.77 -11.87 -19.45
CA GLN A 238 -54.89 -12.34 -18.37
C GLN A 238 -53.46 -12.58 -18.84
N LYS A 239 -53.26 -13.31 -19.96
CA LYS A 239 -51.92 -13.52 -20.55
C LYS A 239 -51.22 -12.21 -20.85
N TYR A 240 -51.93 -11.19 -21.33
CA TYR A 240 -51.39 -9.86 -21.61
C TYR A 240 -50.84 -9.20 -20.33
N LYS A 241 -51.58 -9.26 -19.21
CA LYS A 241 -51.12 -8.75 -17.91
C LYS A 241 -49.91 -9.52 -17.38
N ASP A 242 -49.87 -10.84 -17.57
CA ASP A 242 -48.71 -11.64 -17.20
C ASP A 242 -47.47 -11.33 -18.06
N CYS A 243 -47.65 -11.06 -19.36
CA CYS A 243 -46.57 -10.53 -20.21
C CYS A 243 -46.07 -9.15 -19.73
N GLN A 244 -46.96 -8.19 -19.44
CA GLN A 244 -46.57 -6.88 -18.89
C GLN A 244 -45.78 -7.01 -17.58
N ARG A 245 -46.23 -7.87 -16.66
CA ARG A 245 -45.55 -8.15 -15.39
C ARG A 245 -44.14 -8.71 -15.61
N LEU A 246 -43.97 -9.63 -16.57
CA LEU A 246 -42.67 -10.18 -16.93
C LEU A 246 -41.75 -9.15 -17.63
N GLU A 247 -42.30 -8.26 -18.45
CA GLU A 247 -41.55 -7.16 -19.08
C GLU A 247 -41.03 -6.14 -18.04
N ASP A 248 -41.83 -5.85 -17.01
CA ASP A 248 -41.41 -5.02 -15.87
C ASP A 248 -40.34 -5.72 -15.03
N GLU A 249 -40.51 -7.00 -14.69
CA GLU A 249 -39.53 -7.82 -13.95
C GLU A 249 -38.18 -7.92 -14.71
N ILE A 250 -38.22 -8.14 -16.03
CA ILE A 250 -37.04 -8.11 -16.89
C ILE A 250 -36.36 -6.73 -16.89
N ARG A 251 -37.12 -5.63 -16.77
CA ARG A 251 -36.57 -4.26 -16.70
C ARG A 251 -35.86 -4.02 -15.38
N GLU A 252 -36.43 -4.47 -14.26
CA GLU A 252 -35.79 -4.39 -12.94
C GLU A 252 -34.53 -5.26 -12.85
N LEU A 253 -34.56 -6.49 -13.39
CA LEU A 253 -33.40 -7.38 -13.44
C LEU A 253 -32.26 -6.80 -14.29
N LYS A 254 -32.57 -6.17 -15.43
CA LYS A 254 -31.57 -5.46 -16.25
C LYS A 254 -30.94 -4.28 -15.50
N LEU A 255 -31.74 -3.47 -14.84
CA LEU A 255 -31.25 -2.34 -14.02
C LEU A 255 -30.39 -2.84 -12.84
N HIS A 256 -30.75 -3.95 -12.21
CA HIS A 256 -29.94 -4.55 -11.16
C HIS A 256 -28.60 -5.08 -11.69
N LEU A 257 -28.60 -5.74 -12.85
CA LEU A 257 -27.39 -6.22 -13.51
C LEU A 257 -26.43 -5.04 -13.83
N GLU A 258 -26.94 -3.98 -14.44
CA GLU A 258 -26.19 -2.75 -14.74
C GLU A 258 -25.54 -2.15 -13.47
N GLN A 259 -26.30 -2.03 -12.38
CA GLN A 259 -25.77 -1.56 -11.09
C GLN A 259 -24.70 -2.48 -10.49
N GLN A 260 -24.73 -3.79 -10.76
CA GLN A 260 -23.68 -4.72 -10.31
C GLN A 260 -22.43 -4.61 -11.19
N THR A 261 -22.59 -4.43 -12.52
CA THR A 261 -21.48 -4.17 -13.44
C THR A 261 -20.71 -2.91 -13.03
N THR A 262 -21.39 -1.78 -12.80
CA THR A 262 -20.72 -0.55 -12.35
C THR A 262 -20.03 -0.71 -10.98
N LYS A 263 -20.58 -1.53 -10.07
CA LYS A 263 -19.92 -1.86 -8.79
C LYS A 263 -18.70 -2.76 -8.98
N TYR A 264 -18.70 -3.64 -9.98
CA TYR A 264 -17.56 -4.47 -10.35
C TYR A 264 -16.43 -3.61 -10.93
N GLU A 265 -16.72 -2.76 -11.91
CA GLU A 265 -15.76 -1.82 -12.52
C GLU A 265 -15.09 -0.91 -11.46
N GLN A 266 -15.89 -0.37 -10.52
CA GLN A 266 -15.39 0.43 -9.41
C GLN A 266 -14.51 -0.37 -8.42
N ARG A 267 -14.69 -1.70 -8.31
CA ARG A 267 -13.81 -2.58 -7.52
C ARG A 267 -12.53 -2.91 -8.27
N GLU A 268 -12.62 -3.16 -9.57
CA GLU A 268 -11.47 -3.43 -10.43
C GLU A 268 -10.52 -2.23 -10.48
N GLY A 269 -11.04 -1.01 -10.72
CA GLY A 269 -10.23 0.21 -10.68
C GLY A 269 -9.56 0.46 -9.32
N LYS A 270 -10.23 0.11 -8.21
CA LYS A 270 -9.62 0.15 -6.86
C LYS A 270 -8.53 -0.90 -6.69
N LEU A 271 -8.72 -2.11 -7.22
CA LEU A 271 -7.71 -3.16 -7.20
C LEU A 271 -6.46 -2.74 -7.97
N GLN A 272 -6.62 -2.23 -9.20
CA GLN A 272 -5.51 -1.71 -10.02
C GLN A 272 -4.72 -0.60 -9.30
N LEU A 273 -5.40 0.32 -8.61
CA LEU A 273 -4.73 1.36 -7.79
C LEU A 273 -3.95 0.78 -6.60
N LEU A 274 -4.48 -0.26 -5.94
CA LEU A 274 -3.78 -0.96 -4.85
C LEU A 274 -2.57 -1.76 -5.36
N GLU A 275 -2.66 -2.38 -6.53
CA GLU A 275 -1.53 -3.08 -7.15
C GLU A 275 -0.43 -2.11 -7.60
N GLN A 276 -0.79 -0.92 -8.09
CA GLN A 276 0.15 0.17 -8.34
C GLN A 276 0.81 0.64 -7.03
N LYS A 277 0.06 0.83 -5.94
CA LYS A 277 0.63 1.17 -4.62
C LYS A 277 1.63 0.09 -4.16
N ARG A 278 1.21 -1.19 -4.13
CA ARG A 278 2.06 -2.36 -3.81
C ARG A 278 3.36 -2.37 -4.62
N THR A 279 3.32 -1.99 -5.90
CA THR A 279 4.48 -1.95 -6.78
C THR A 279 5.43 -0.80 -6.45
N ARG A 280 4.90 0.40 -6.15
CA ARG A 280 5.70 1.54 -5.66
C ARG A 280 6.33 1.23 -4.30
N ASP A 281 5.57 0.62 -3.40
CA ASP A 281 6.01 0.25 -2.05
C ASP A 281 7.13 -0.80 -2.13
N LYS A 282 6.99 -1.83 -2.97
CA LYS A 282 8.06 -2.83 -3.25
C LYS A 282 9.34 -2.16 -3.76
N ASN A 283 9.24 -1.25 -4.72
CA ASN A 283 10.40 -0.52 -5.25
C ASN A 283 11.05 0.39 -4.18
N THR A 284 10.24 0.98 -3.29
CA THR A 284 10.71 1.79 -2.17
C THR A 284 11.46 0.92 -1.14
N ILE A 285 10.94 -0.26 -0.81
CA ILE A 285 11.60 -1.24 0.06
C ILE A 285 12.94 -1.69 -0.52
N LEU A 286 12.99 -2.03 -1.82
CA LEU A 286 14.23 -2.42 -2.50
C LEU A 286 15.27 -1.30 -2.47
N LYS A 287 14.85 -0.03 -2.66
CA LYS A 287 15.75 1.11 -2.52
C LYS A 287 16.25 1.25 -1.07
N LEU A 288 15.37 1.23 -0.09
CA LEU A 288 15.75 1.34 1.33
C LEU A 288 16.69 0.20 1.79
N GLN A 289 16.54 -1.01 1.24
CA GLN A 289 17.47 -2.12 1.46
C GLN A 289 18.87 -1.83 0.87
N SER A 290 18.93 -1.28 -0.34
CA SER A 290 20.18 -0.84 -0.99
C SER A 290 20.85 0.29 -0.20
N ASP A 291 20.09 1.32 0.18
CA ASP A 291 20.57 2.48 0.95
C ASP A 291 21.10 2.04 2.34
N LEU A 292 20.39 1.13 3.02
CA LEU A 292 20.80 0.54 4.30
C LEU A 292 22.07 -0.32 4.18
N GLN A 293 22.19 -1.12 3.11
CA GLN A 293 23.37 -1.95 2.89
C GLN A 293 24.62 -1.09 2.58
N SER A 294 24.46 -0.01 1.81
CA SER A 294 25.52 0.97 1.57
C SER A 294 25.94 1.68 2.87
N SER A 295 24.98 2.11 3.70
CA SER A 295 25.25 2.71 5.02
C SER A 295 25.98 1.74 5.95
N LYS A 296 25.57 0.46 5.99
CA LYS A 296 26.25 -0.59 6.76
C LYS A 296 27.70 -0.79 6.31
N GLN A 297 27.95 -0.82 4.99
CA GLN A 297 29.31 -0.94 4.45
C GLN A 297 30.18 0.27 4.84
N HIS A 298 29.66 1.49 4.69
CA HIS A 298 30.38 2.71 5.10
C HIS A 298 30.74 2.70 6.60
N LEU A 299 29.84 2.25 7.46
CA LEU A 299 30.11 2.08 8.90
C LEU A 299 31.16 1.00 9.17
N GLN A 300 31.18 -0.10 8.43
CA GLN A 300 32.24 -1.11 8.53
C GLN A 300 33.60 -0.55 8.08
N GLU A 301 33.65 0.21 6.99
CA GLU A 301 34.87 0.87 6.50
C GLU A 301 35.40 1.93 7.49
N GLN A 302 34.53 2.72 8.10
CA GLN A 302 34.91 3.65 9.18
C GLN A 302 35.43 2.91 10.42
N ASN A 303 34.79 1.82 10.83
CA ASN A 303 35.21 1.05 12.00
C ASN A 303 36.58 0.37 11.76
N ILE A 304 36.84 -0.14 10.54
CA ILE A 304 38.15 -0.67 10.15
C ILE A 304 39.24 0.43 10.21
N LYS A 305 38.95 1.66 9.77
CA LYS A 305 39.88 2.80 9.90
C LYS A 305 40.19 3.09 11.37
N LEU A 306 39.18 3.21 12.22
CA LEU A 306 39.35 3.46 13.66
C LEU A 306 40.14 2.34 14.36
N ILE A 307 39.89 1.07 14.02
CA ILE A 307 40.66 -0.08 14.55
C ILE A 307 42.14 0.01 14.13
N ASN A 308 42.43 0.40 12.88
CA ASN A 308 43.80 0.59 12.40
C ASN A 308 44.50 1.78 13.06
N GLU A 309 43.78 2.89 13.28
CA GLU A 309 44.29 4.08 13.99
C GLU A 309 44.60 3.78 15.47
N ILE A 310 43.70 3.06 16.16
CA ILE A 310 43.91 2.59 17.53
C ILE A 310 45.09 1.61 17.61
N SER A 311 45.20 0.68 16.66
CA SER A 311 46.33 -0.25 16.56
C SER A 311 47.66 0.49 16.38
N LYS A 312 47.71 1.48 15.49
CA LYS A 312 48.88 2.34 15.28
C LYS A 312 49.26 3.13 16.54
N ALA A 313 48.27 3.75 17.21
CA ALA A 313 48.50 4.49 18.45
C ALA A 313 48.98 3.59 19.61
N ASN A 314 48.47 2.35 19.70
CA ASN A 314 48.95 1.38 20.69
C ASN A 314 50.40 0.94 20.43
N ASN A 315 50.78 0.73 19.16
CA ASN A 315 52.16 0.42 18.79
C ASN A 315 53.10 1.59 19.10
N GLU A 316 52.72 2.82 18.76
CA GLU A 316 53.47 4.04 19.10
C GLU A 316 53.62 4.24 20.61
N LEU A 317 52.57 3.95 21.39
CA LEU A 317 52.61 3.95 22.86
C LEU A 317 53.55 2.88 23.41
N GLN A 318 53.63 1.70 22.79
CA GLN A 318 54.52 0.62 23.23
C GLN A 318 55.99 0.92 22.90
N ASP A 319 56.27 1.48 21.72
CA ASP A 319 57.59 2.02 21.36
C ASP A 319 58.04 3.13 22.32
N LEU A 320 57.12 4.00 22.76
CA LEU A 320 57.40 5.05 23.73
C LEU A 320 57.68 4.47 25.13
N LYS A 321 56.98 3.43 25.57
CA LYS A 321 57.27 2.73 26.83
C LYS A 321 58.66 2.07 26.82
N LEU A 322 59.02 1.39 25.73
CA LEU A 322 60.35 0.78 25.59
C LEU A 322 61.46 1.84 25.59
N LYS A 323 61.22 3.01 24.97
CA LYS A 323 62.16 4.15 25.03
C LYS A 323 62.28 4.74 26.43
N LEU A 324 61.17 4.83 27.18
CA LEU A 324 61.17 5.28 28.57
C LEU A 324 62.00 4.34 29.45
N GLU A 325 61.77 3.03 29.36
CA GLU A 325 62.51 2.01 30.12
C GLU A 325 64.02 2.06 29.84
N VAL A 326 64.42 2.25 28.58
CA VAL A 326 65.84 2.45 28.21
C VAL A 326 66.41 3.74 28.78
N LEU A 327 65.65 4.84 28.82
CA LEU A 327 66.10 6.10 29.42
C LEU A 327 66.21 6.02 30.95
N GLU A 328 65.27 5.34 31.61
CA GLU A 328 65.34 5.06 33.05
C GLU A 328 66.56 4.20 33.40
N GLN A 329 66.87 3.16 32.60
CA GLN A 329 68.09 2.37 32.76
C GLN A 329 69.36 3.23 32.55
N GLN A 330 69.40 4.08 31.52
CA GLN A 330 70.53 5.00 31.29
C GLN A 330 70.71 6.01 32.42
N GLN A 331 69.63 6.53 33.00
CA GLN A 331 69.70 7.44 34.14
C GLN A 331 70.22 6.73 35.41
N ASN A 332 69.72 5.53 35.73
CA ASN A 332 70.24 4.74 36.85
C ASN A 332 71.74 4.43 36.70
N ILE A 333 72.21 4.10 35.48
CA ILE A 333 73.64 3.89 35.21
C ILE A 333 74.43 5.20 35.39
N LYS A 334 73.90 6.34 34.92
CA LYS A 334 74.54 7.65 35.10
C LYS A 334 74.68 8.03 36.57
N GLU A 335 73.65 7.81 37.38
CA GLU A 335 73.67 8.09 38.83
C GLU A 335 74.69 7.21 39.55
N GLN A 336 74.71 5.89 39.27
CA GLN A 336 75.74 4.98 39.79
C GLN A 336 77.18 5.39 39.40
N VAL A 337 77.37 5.94 38.19
CA VAL A 337 78.68 6.43 37.74
C VAL A 337 79.08 7.72 38.46
N VAL A 338 78.14 8.64 38.72
CA VAL A 338 78.38 9.85 39.53
C VAL A 338 78.76 9.48 40.97
N ASP A 339 78.02 8.57 41.60
CA ASP A 339 78.34 8.07 42.95
C ASP A 339 79.74 7.44 43.00
N GLN A 340 80.12 6.66 41.99
CA GLN A 340 81.46 6.08 41.89
C GLN A 340 82.55 7.15 41.74
N PHE A 341 82.33 8.19 40.93
CA PHE A 341 83.29 9.30 40.79
C PHE A 341 83.43 10.10 42.09
N GLU A 342 82.33 10.40 42.80
CA GLU A 342 82.40 11.05 44.12
C GLU A 342 83.18 10.21 45.14
N ILE A 343 83.00 8.89 45.14
CA ILE A 343 83.76 7.98 46.03
C ILE A 343 85.25 7.97 45.65
N GLN A 344 85.58 7.91 44.36
CA GLN A 344 86.97 7.93 43.88
C GLN A 344 87.67 9.26 44.18
N GLU A 345 86.99 10.40 44.02
CA GLU A 345 87.54 11.71 44.37
C GLU A 345 87.81 11.82 45.88
N LYS A 346 86.87 11.37 46.72
CA LYS A 346 87.03 11.34 48.18
C LYS A 346 88.19 10.42 48.59
N GLN A 347 88.35 9.27 47.96
CA GLN A 347 89.49 8.36 48.19
C GLN A 347 90.83 8.98 47.77
N LEU A 348 90.90 9.60 46.59
CA LEU A 348 92.09 10.31 46.12
C LEU A 348 92.46 11.46 47.06
N ARG A 349 91.47 12.17 47.60
CA ARG A 349 91.70 13.25 48.56
C ARG A 349 92.21 12.75 49.91
N ILE A 350 91.78 11.57 50.36
CA ILE A 350 92.34 10.90 51.55
C ILE A 350 93.82 10.56 51.30
N GLN A 351 94.17 9.94 50.18
CA GLN A 351 95.56 9.58 49.85
C GLN A 351 96.49 10.81 49.78
N GLN A 352 96.01 11.94 49.26
CA GLN A 352 96.75 13.21 49.28
C GLN A 352 97.02 13.71 50.71
N LEU A 353 96.05 13.56 51.62
CA LEU A 353 96.19 13.96 53.02
C LEU A 353 97.11 13.01 53.79
N GLU A 354 97.04 11.70 53.53
CA GLU A 354 97.96 10.70 54.10
C GLU A 354 99.43 10.97 53.71
N LEU A 355 99.69 11.28 52.43
CA LEU A 355 101.00 11.74 51.96
C LEU A 355 101.46 13.02 52.69
N THR A 356 100.56 14.01 52.80
CA THR A 356 100.86 15.29 53.49
C THR A 356 101.20 15.06 54.98
N ILE A 357 100.47 14.17 55.66
CA ILE A 357 100.74 13.79 57.06
C ILE A 357 102.07 13.06 57.17
N TYR A 358 102.40 12.16 56.24
CA TYR A 358 103.69 11.47 56.21
C TYR A 358 104.86 12.42 56.00
N GLU A 359 104.75 13.42 55.11
CA GLU A 359 105.76 14.47 54.94
C GLU A 359 105.91 15.31 56.22
N GLN A 360 104.81 15.73 56.83
CA GLN A 360 104.82 16.47 58.10
C GLN A 360 105.46 15.67 59.23
N GLN A 361 105.17 14.36 59.34
CA GLN A 361 105.80 13.48 60.33
C GLN A 361 107.32 13.37 60.12
N ASN A 362 107.79 13.31 58.87
CA ASN A 362 109.22 13.35 58.57
C ASN A 362 109.88 14.68 58.95
N VAL A 363 109.18 15.81 58.81
CA VAL A 363 109.64 17.12 59.30
C VAL A 363 109.70 17.14 60.83
N ILE A 364 108.70 16.62 61.54
CA ILE A 364 108.68 16.49 63.01
C ILE A 364 109.89 15.64 63.47
N ASN A 365 110.08 14.46 62.90
CA ASN A 365 111.21 13.56 63.21
C ASN A 365 112.59 14.20 62.97
N MET A 366 112.69 15.20 62.06
CA MET A 366 113.92 15.98 61.85
C MET A 366 114.06 17.18 62.81
N LEU A 367 112.96 17.72 63.33
CA LEU A 367 112.98 18.78 64.33
C LEU A 367 113.31 18.22 65.72
N GLU A 368 112.76 17.05 66.08
CA GLU A 368 113.10 16.31 67.30
C GLU A 368 114.60 16.04 67.38
N LYS A 369 115.20 15.46 66.32
CA LYS A 369 116.66 15.24 66.22
C LYS A 369 117.50 16.52 66.32
N LYS A 370 116.96 17.70 66.03
CA LYS A 370 117.63 18.99 66.23
C LYS A 370 117.49 19.48 67.67
N ILE A 371 116.38 19.20 68.33
CA ILE A 371 116.19 19.48 69.76
C ILE A 371 117.18 18.63 70.56
N ASP A 372 117.27 17.32 70.31
CA ASP A 372 118.24 16.41 70.94
C ASP A 372 119.69 16.94 70.84
N GLN A 373 120.06 17.48 69.67
CA GLN A 373 121.39 18.07 69.43
C GLN A 373 121.60 19.37 70.22
N VAL A 374 120.59 20.23 70.34
CA VAL A 374 120.66 21.49 71.10
C VAL A 374 120.71 21.22 72.60
N GLU A 375 119.96 20.24 73.11
CA GLU A 375 120.03 19.81 74.51
C GLU A 375 121.41 19.20 74.81
N SER A 376 121.92 18.32 73.94
CA SER A 376 123.28 17.76 74.04
C SER A 376 124.37 18.84 74.10
N GLN A 377 124.30 19.86 73.23
CA GLN A 377 125.23 20.99 73.26
C GLN A 377 125.09 21.84 74.53
N SER A 378 123.88 21.93 75.10
CA SER A 378 123.62 22.69 76.32
C SER A 378 124.21 21.98 77.54
N ILE A 379 124.06 20.65 77.62
CA ILE A 379 124.68 19.81 78.67
C ILE A 379 126.21 19.95 78.66
N ILE A 380 126.84 19.93 77.47
CA ILE A 380 128.29 20.12 77.34
C ILE A 380 128.73 21.48 77.91
N LYS A 381 128.03 22.57 77.55
CA LYS A 381 128.33 23.92 78.05
C LYS A 381 128.15 24.06 79.56
N ILE A 382 127.17 23.36 80.14
CA ILE A 382 126.99 23.32 81.61
C ILE A 382 128.22 22.68 82.27
N SER A 383 128.71 21.55 81.76
CA SER A 383 129.91 20.88 82.30
C SER A 383 131.21 21.70 82.12
N GLU A 384 131.30 22.53 81.09
CA GLU A 384 132.39 23.51 80.94
C GLU A 384 132.31 24.64 81.97
N LEU A 385 131.11 25.16 82.25
CA LEU A 385 130.89 26.17 83.29
C LEU A 385 131.17 25.62 84.70
N GLU A 386 130.79 24.38 84.99
CA GLU A 386 131.11 23.69 86.25
C GLU A 386 132.63 23.60 86.46
N LYS A 387 133.40 23.21 85.44
CA LYS A 387 134.88 23.18 85.50
C LYS A 387 135.50 24.56 85.73
N ILE A 388 134.89 25.64 85.21
CA ILE A 388 135.34 27.01 85.46
C ILE A 388 135.05 27.41 86.92
N ILE A 389 133.89 27.02 87.48
CA ILE A 389 133.54 27.25 88.88
C ILE A 389 134.49 26.49 89.82
N GLU A 390 134.84 25.24 89.48
CA GLU A 390 135.84 24.43 90.19
C GLU A 390 137.20 25.15 90.26
N GLN A 391 137.72 25.62 89.11
CA GLN A 391 138.97 26.37 89.05
C GLN A 391 138.92 27.70 89.82
N LEU A 392 137.77 28.40 89.83
CA LEU A 392 137.59 29.63 90.61
C LEU A 392 137.57 29.36 92.11
N ASN A 393 136.96 28.25 92.57
CA ASN A 393 137.02 27.84 93.98
C ASN A 393 138.44 27.46 94.41
N ILE A 394 139.22 26.76 93.58
CA ILE A 394 140.64 26.46 93.87
C ILE A 394 141.45 27.76 94.01
N LYS A 395 141.28 28.72 93.08
CA LYS A 395 141.94 30.04 93.17
C LYS A 395 141.52 30.81 94.44
N ARG A 396 140.24 30.73 94.83
CA ARG A 396 139.69 31.37 96.03
C ARG A 396 140.26 30.81 97.33
N GLU A 397 140.46 29.50 97.45
CA GLU A 397 141.10 28.90 98.64
C GLU A 397 142.61 29.15 98.69
N ASN A 398 143.29 29.26 97.54
CA ASN A 398 144.69 29.71 97.51
C ASN A 398 144.81 31.17 97.97
N ALA A 399 143.98 32.07 97.44
CA ALA A 399 143.94 33.47 97.87
C ALA A 399 143.61 33.62 99.37
N LYS A 400 142.73 32.77 99.93
CA LYS A 400 142.48 32.72 101.38
C LYS A 400 143.74 32.37 102.20
N LYS A 401 144.58 31.45 101.73
CA LYS A 401 145.84 31.08 102.41
C LYS A 401 146.81 32.26 102.40
N GLU A 402 147.02 32.88 101.24
CA GLU A 402 147.85 34.10 101.12
C GLU A 402 147.32 35.24 102.00
N ILE A 403 146.00 35.48 102.01
CA ILE A 403 145.36 36.46 102.90
C ILE A 403 145.56 36.10 104.37
N SER A 404 145.60 34.82 104.74
CA SER A 404 145.84 34.38 106.13
C SER A 404 147.29 34.64 106.57
N GLU A 405 148.27 34.40 105.70
CA GLU A 405 149.69 34.71 105.98
C GLU A 405 149.96 36.23 105.98
N LEU A 406 149.29 36.99 105.11
CA LEU A 406 149.38 38.45 105.06
C LEU A 406 148.69 39.11 106.26
N SER A 407 147.55 38.58 106.71
CA SER A 407 146.82 39.10 107.89
C SER A 407 147.62 38.98 109.19
N LEU A 408 148.58 38.04 109.26
CA LEU A 408 149.50 37.90 110.40
C LEU A 408 150.68 38.90 110.35
N ARG A 409 150.85 39.64 109.25
CA ARG A 409 151.93 40.63 109.05
C ARG A 409 151.44 42.07 108.89
N LEU A 410 150.20 42.29 108.45
CA LEU A 410 149.64 43.62 108.20
C LEU A 410 148.70 44.11 109.31
N GLN A 411 149.09 43.90 110.57
CA GLN A 411 148.48 44.58 111.73
C GLN A 411 149.12 45.95 112.02
N ASN A 412 149.66 46.63 110.99
CA ASN A 412 150.17 48.00 111.10
C ASN A 412 150.02 48.76 109.76
N VAL A 413 149.31 49.89 109.83
CA VAL A 413 149.30 51.02 108.87
C VAL A 413 148.66 50.78 107.48
N HIS A 414 147.39 51.24 107.35
CA HIS A 414 146.82 52.16 106.32
C HIS A 414 147.11 51.96 104.80
N SER A 415 146.23 52.32 103.84
CA SER A 415 144.94 53.06 103.88
C SER A 415 144.13 52.95 102.57
N ASP A 416 142.81 53.07 102.70
CA ASP A 416 141.81 53.64 101.76
C ASP A 416 141.53 53.00 100.38
N LEU A 417 140.38 53.40 99.80
CA LEU A 417 139.56 52.62 98.85
C LEU A 417 138.90 53.49 97.75
N ASN A 418 138.66 52.90 96.58
CA ASN A 418 137.95 53.50 95.45
C ASN A 418 136.42 53.29 95.47
N SER A 419 135.67 54.16 94.76
CA SER A 419 134.21 54.16 94.63
C SER A 419 133.67 53.58 93.30
N SER A 420 132.42 53.08 93.24
CA SER A 420 131.70 52.70 91.98
C SER A 420 130.17 52.50 92.17
N THR A 421 129.31 52.67 91.13
CA THR A 421 127.88 52.17 91.06
C THR A 421 127.10 52.36 89.72
N SER A 422 126.21 51.40 89.33
CA SER A 422 124.99 51.49 88.43
C SER A 422 125.16 51.65 86.89
N SER A 423 124.16 51.66 85.95
CA SER A 423 122.85 50.97 85.61
C SER A 423 122.28 51.52 84.23
N LYS A 424 121.12 51.25 83.55
CA LYS A 424 119.88 50.39 83.61
C LYS A 424 118.98 50.51 82.31
N HIS A 425 118.11 49.51 81.97
CA HIS A 425 116.82 49.59 81.16
C HIS A 425 116.84 50.01 79.63
N GLN A 426 115.82 49.90 78.72
CA GLN A 426 114.50 49.18 78.53
C GLN A 426 114.04 49.10 77.01
N ALA A 427 112.75 48.80 76.65
CA ALA A 427 112.23 48.44 75.29
C ALA A 427 110.74 48.86 74.96
N LYS A 428 110.23 48.80 73.67
CA LYS A 428 108.78 48.58 73.22
C LYS A 428 108.34 48.92 71.74
N SER A 429 107.15 48.41 71.31
CA SER A 429 106.07 48.98 70.39
C SER A 429 105.85 48.50 68.91
N SER A 430 104.68 48.82 68.29
CA SER A 430 104.08 48.24 67.03
C SER A 430 102.81 48.99 66.48
N ASN A 431 102.34 48.85 65.20
CA ASN A 431 101.03 49.42 64.71
C ASN A 431 100.38 48.87 63.37
N ILE A 432 99.19 49.37 62.94
CA ILE A 432 98.15 48.76 62.00
C ILE A 432 97.39 49.76 61.04
N GLY A 433 96.78 49.27 59.92
CA GLY A 433 95.54 49.81 59.25
C GLY A 433 95.51 49.77 57.68
N HIS A 434 94.44 50.01 56.89
CA HIS A 434 92.93 49.92 57.00
C HIS A 434 92.23 50.21 55.61
N SER A 435 90.92 49.91 55.39
CA SER A 435 90.18 50.18 54.10
C SER A 435 88.65 50.50 54.24
N LYS A 436 87.98 51.02 53.18
CA LYS A 436 86.53 51.35 53.12
C LYS A 436 85.92 51.30 51.69
N GLN A 437 84.85 50.52 51.45
CA GLN A 437 84.05 50.64 50.20
C GLN A 437 82.57 50.14 50.25
N LYS A 438 82.17 49.31 51.23
CA LYS A 438 80.92 48.50 51.19
C LYS A 438 79.56 49.20 51.45
N PHE A 439 79.45 50.53 51.48
CA PHE A 439 78.23 51.21 52.00
C PHE A 439 77.27 51.81 50.95
N LEU A 440 77.56 51.73 49.64
CA LEU A 440 76.77 52.40 48.59
C LEU A 440 75.73 51.51 47.87
N LEU A 441 75.85 50.18 47.94
CA LEU A 441 75.09 49.25 47.09
C LEU A 441 73.76 48.74 47.69
N PHE A 442 73.57 48.85 49.01
CA PHE A 442 72.37 48.39 49.71
C PHE A 442 71.03 48.96 49.18
N PRO A 443 70.91 50.24 48.78
CA PRO A 443 69.67 50.76 48.20
C PRO A 443 69.30 50.08 46.87
N THR A 444 70.31 49.80 46.02
CA THR A 444 70.15 49.14 44.72
C THR A 444 69.66 47.70 44.91
N LEU A 445 70.31 46.94 45.79
CA LEU A 445 69.91 45.58 46.17
C LEU A 445 68.45 45.52 46.63
N LYS A 446 68.03 46.47 47.48
CA LYS A 446 66.65 46.56 47.98
C LYS A 446 65.64 46.87 46.87
N GLN A 447 66.01 47.65 45.85
CA GLN A 447 65.15 47.92 44.71
C GLN A 447 65.01 46.68 43.82
N MET A 448 66.12 46.02 43.48
CA MET A 448 66.10 44.83 42.62
C MET A 448 65.31 43.68 43.25
N LEU A 449 65.46 43.42 44.55
CA LEU A 449 64.64 42.45 45.29
C LEU A 449 63.13 42.77 45.23
N ASN A 450 62.74 44.04 45.28
CA ASN A 450 61.33 44.44 45.15
C ASN A 450 60.80 44.24 43.72
N ASP A 451 61.63 44.42 42.70
CA ASP A 451 61.19 44.31 41.30
C ASP A 451 61.18 42.86 40.80
N VAL A 452 62.09 42.00 41.28
CA VAL A 452 61.99 40.53 41.15
C VAL A 452 60.66 40.04 41.73
N ARG A 453 60.31 40.47 42.95
CA ARG A 453 59.09 40.02 43.62
C ARG A 453 57.80 40.41 42.88
N LYS A 454 57.76 41.59 42.24
CA LYS A 454 56.65 42.00 41.37
C LYS A 454 56.56 41.16 40.10
N LYS A 455 57.70 40.74 39.54
CA LYS A 455 57.76 39.83 38.38
C LYS A 455 57.31 38.42 38.77
N GLU A 456 57.75 37.90 39.91
CA GLU A 456 57.30 36.64 40.51
C GLU A 456 55.77 36.61 40.69
N ASP A 457 55.18 37.63 41.32
CA ASP A 457 53.73 37.80 41.47
C ASP A 457 52.97 37.85 40.13
N SER A 458 53.63 38.29 39.05
CA SER A 458 53.06 38.34 37.70
C SER A 458 53.17 37.00 36.98
N SER A 459 54.31 36.31 37.09
CA SER A 459 54.53 34.97 36.56
C SER A 459 53.60 33.95 37.21
N TYR A 460 53.36 34.05 38.52
CA TYR A 460 52.42 33.19 39.23
C TYR A 460 50.97 33.36 38.73
N LYS A 461 50.55 34.59 38.40
CA LYS A 461 49.22 34.85 37.81
C LYS A 461 49.10 34.25 36.41
N LEU A 462 50.14 34.37 35.57
CA LEU A 462 50.18 33.73 34.25
C LEU A 462 50.16 32.20 34.35
N TYR A 463 50.86 31.63 35.32
CA TYR A 463 50.86 30.18 35.59
C TYR A 463 49.47 29.68 36.00
N MET A 464 48.81 30.35 36.95
CA MET A 464 47.44 30.02 37.35
C MET A 464 46.44 30.17 36.19
N GLN A 465 46.61 31.16 35.32
CA GLN A 465 45.77 31.32 34.13
C GLN A 465 46.01 30.22 33.09
N ALA A 466 47.26 29.82 32.85
CA ALA A 466 47.61 28.73 31.94
C ALA A 466 47.08 27.35 32.42
N ILE A 467 47.03 27.13 33.75
CA ILE A 467 46.35 25.96 34.33
C ILE A 467 44.85 25.98 34.03
N VAL A 468 44.18 27.14 34.20
CA VAL A 468 42.74 27.29 33.93
C VAL A 468 42.41 27.11 32.44
N THR A 469 43.34 27.40 31.53
CA THR A 469 43.18 27.12 30.08
C THR A 469 43.70 25.74 29.66
N GLU A 470 44.04 24.85 30.61
CA GLU A 470 44.62 23.51 30.39
C GLU A 470 45.83 23.53 29.44
N PHE A 471 46.64 24.60 29.47
CA PHE A 471 47.77 24.86 28.57
C PHE A 471 47.40 24.85 27.07
N LYS A 472 46.13 25.08 26.72
CA LYS A 472 45.67 25.07 25.31
C LYS A 472 46.01 26.35 24.54
N ASN A 473 46.30 27.46 25.23
CA ASN A 473 46.65 28.72 24.59
C ASN A 473 48.17 28.93 24.54
N GLN A 474 48.80 28.61 23.41
CA GLN A 474 50.26 28.81 23.20
C GLN A 474 50.74 30.25 23.50
N LYS A 475 49.90 31.27 23.36
CA LYS A 475 50.29 32.66 23.68
C LYS A 475 50.46 32.90 25.18
N GLU A 476 49.70 32.19 26.03
CA GLU A 476 49.84 32.26 27.49
C GLU A 476 51.10 31.51 27.95
N ILE A 477 51.43 30.39 27.31
CA ILE A 477 52.68 29.64 27.57
C ILE A 477 53.91 30.49 27.24
N ILE A 478 53.98 31.07 26.04
CA ILE A 478 55.12 31.91 25.61
C ILE A 478 55.27 33.15 26.52
N ALA A 479 54.15 33.73 26.99
CA ALA A 479 54.17 34.84 27.94
C ALA A 479 54.69 34.41 29.33
N LEU A 480 54.32 33.22 29.79
CA LEU A 480 54.80 32.64 31.05
C LEU A 480 56.28 32.29 30.99
N GLU A 481 56.75 31.64 29.93
CA GLU A 481 58.17 31.32 29.70
C GLU A 481 59.03 32.58 29.69
N SER A 482 58.59 33.63 28.99
CA SER A 482 59.26 34.93 28.97
C SER A 482 59.32 35.58 30.37
N ALA A 483 58.22 35.52 31.13
CA ALA A 483 58.17 36.08 32.48
C ALA A 483 59.00 35.29 33.51
N LEU A 484 59.17 33.98 33.34
CA LEU A 484 60.07 33.16 34.17
C LEU A 484 61.55 33.41 33.82
N ASN A 485 61.88 33.58 32.54
CA ASN A 485 63.23 33.94 32.11
C ASN A 485 63.65 35.34 32.64
N ASP A 486 62.72 36.31 32.65
CA ASP A 486 62.95 37.62 33.30
C ASP A 486 63.27 37.47 34.79
N VAL A 487 62.50 36.67 35.54
CA VAL A 487 62.75 36.42 36.98
C VAL A 487 64.10 35.76 37.20
N SER A 488 64.45 34.75 36.39
CA SER A 488 65.75 34.07 36.48
C SER A 488 66.90 35.04 36.26
N ARG A 489 66.83 35.88 35.23
CA ARG A 489 67.85 36.89 34.94
C ARG A 489 67.99 37.92 36.06
N MET A 490 66.88 38.50 36.50
CA MET A 490 66.90 39.51 37.56
C MET A 490 67.32 38.93 38.93
N THR A 491 67.24 37.61 39.11
CA THR A 491 67.82 36.91 40.27
C THR A 491 69.35 36.76 40.14
N GLN A 492 69.87 36.47 38.95
CA GLN A 492 71.32 36.49 38.70
C GLN A 492 71.90 37.90 38.87
N ASP A 493 71.25 38.93 38.33
CA ASP A 493 71.66 40.34 38.50
C ASP A 493 71.74 40.74 40.00
N ILE A 494 71.02 40.05 40.90
CA ILE A 494 71.09 40.22 42.36
C ILE A 494 72.24 39.44 43.00
N LEU A 495 72.52 38.21 42.52
CA LEU A 495 73.65 37.41 43.01
C LEU A 495 74.98 38.10 42.69
N ASP A 496 75.15 38.58 41.46
CA ASP A 496 76.33 39.31 41.01
C ASP A 496 76.56 40.57 41.88
N LEU A 497 75.49 41.31 42.19
CA LEU A 497 75.54 42.48 43.08
C LEU A 497 75.89 42.11 44.54
N LEU A 498 75.47 40.94 45.02
CA LEU A 498 75.80 40.47 46.36
C LEU A 498 77.27 40.01 46.47
N GLU A 499 77.84 39.47 45.38
CA GLU A 499 79.28 39.17 45.25
C GLU A 499 80.11 40.46 45.18
N GLU A 500 79.69 41.49 44.42
CA GLU A 500 80.31 42.83 44.46
C GLU A 500 80.27 43.46 45.87
N MET A 501 79.21 43.19 46.63
CA MET A 501 79.12 43.59 48.04
C MET A 501 79.94 42.68 48.97
N GLY A 502 80.39 41.51 48.51
CA GLY A 502 81.01 40.44 49.28
C GLY A 502 80.17 40.07 50.51
N LEU A 503 78.91 39.72 50.28
CA LEU A 503 77.96 39.23 51.29
C LEU A 503 77.66 37.73 51.15
N ILE A 504 77.90 37.20 49.94
CA ILE A 504 78.16 35.81 49.59
C ILE A 504 79.48 35.78 48.81
#